data_AF-A0A1I7S9W7-F1
#
_entry.id   AF-A0A1I7S9W7-F1
#
_cell.length_a   1.000
_cell.length_b   1.000
_cell.length_c   1.000
_cell.angle_alpha   90.00
_cell.angle_beta   90.00
_cell.angle_gamma   90.00
#
_symmetry.space_group_name_H-M   'P 1'
#
loop_
_entity.id
_entity.type
_entity.pdbx_description
1 polymer ?
#
loop_
_entity_poly.entity_id
_entity_poly.type
_entity_poly.pdbx_seq_one_letter_code
_entity_poly.pdbx_strand_id
1 'polypeptide(L)'
;MLCGYAGALVLGAALMVAGQNVDQMIKKCCTAESEECCLKQLNQAGNGDECKAFRNASICLEMELHQQSLLAIKMEKCCWLPSSLSCRRQCVKTLRSIWIPPELRIQKAMECSTKKVRSQAPQNCYQDSLEKLEQCFPSCVMFQRMQEGKEMFDYQPHLHCDLMRNVAAKNPCIFPDNMDF
;
A
#
# COMPACT_ATOMS: atom_id res chain seq x y z
N MET A 1 -19.17 -13.31 -37.67
CA MET A 1 -18.94 -13.80 -36.29
C MET A 1 -18.49 -12.62 -35.44
N LEU A 2 -19.21 -12.41 -34.33
CA LEU A 2 -19.14 -11.24 -33.47
C LEU A 2 -17.91 -11.31 -32.56
N CYS A 3 -16.98 -10.36 -32.65
CA CYS A 3 -16.04 -10.07 -31.56
C CYS A 3 -16.63 -8.93 -30.73
N GLY A 4 -17.32 -9.31 -29.65
CA GLY A 4 -17.89 -8.41 -28.68
C GLY A 4 -17.02 -8.30 -27.41
N TYR A 5 -17.05 -7.09 -26.84
CA TYR A 5 -16.95 -6.79 -25.41
C TYR A 5 -15.67 -7.17 -24.64
N ALA A 6 -14.73 -6.22 -24.52
CA ALA A 6 -13.92 -6.03 -23.30
C ALA A 6 -13.31 -4.61 -23.17
N GLY A 7 -13.88 -3.60 -23.82
CA GLY A 7 -13.27 -2.26 -23.90
C GLY A 7 -13.65 -1.25 -22.82
N ALA A 8 -14.42 -1.62 -21.78
CA ALA A 8 -15.14 -0.62 -20.98
C ALA A 8 -14.61 -0.36 -19.55
N LEU A 9 -13.56 -1.05 -19.07
CA LEU A 9 -13.04 -0.84 -17.71
C LEU A 9 -11.64 -0.21 -17.64
N VAL A 10 -10.99 0.01 -18.79
CA VAL A 10 -9.66 0.66 -18.89
C VAL A 10 -9.78 2.19 -19.02
N LEU A 11 -10.95 2.72 -19.43
CA LEU A 11 -11.12 4.15 -19.73
C LEU A 11 -10.99 5.11 -18.54
N GLY A 12 -11.22 4.65 -17.30
CA GLY A 12 -11.15 5.53 -16.12
C GLY A 12 -9.73 5.84 -15.63
N ALA A 13 -8.76 4.97 -15.91
CA ALA A 13 -7.35 5.15 -15.52
C ALA A 13 -6.44 5.50 -16.72
N ALA A 14 -6.87 5.17 -17.95
CA ALA A 14 -6.14 5.53 -19.17
C ALA A 14 -6.14 7.05 -19.47
N LEU A 15 -7.06 7.82 -18.87
CA LEU A 15 -7.18 9.27 -19.12
C LEU A 15 -6.03 10.13 -18.55
N MET A 16 -5.12 9.58 -17.73
CA MET A 16 -3.91 10.29 -17.28
C MET A 16 -2.62 9.85 -17.98
N VAL A 17 -2.69 8.93 -18.95
CA VAL A 17 -1.54 8.50 -19.79
C VAL A 17 -1.76 8.95 -21.23
N ALA A 18 -2.30 10.15 -21.43
CA ALA A 18 -2.45 10.76 -22.75
C ALA A 18 -1.09 11.27 -23.25
N GLY A 19 -0.22 10.36 -23.69
CA GLY A 19 1.03 10.69 -24.38
C GLY A 19 2.23 9.79 -24.10
N GLN A 20 2.19 8.91 -23.10
CA GLN A 20 3.27 7.94 -22.87
C GLN A 20 2.96 6.63 -23.60
N ASN A 21 3.94 6.16 -24.38
CA ASN A 21 3.84 4.92 -25.13
C ASN A 21 4.00 3.73 -24.17
N VAL A 22 2.90 3.29 -23.57
CA VAL A 22 2.85 2.21 -22.57
C VAL A 22 3.59 0.96 -23.08
N ASP A 23 3.49 0.67 -24.37
CA ASP A 23 4.19 -0.47 -25.00
C ASP A 23 5.72 -0.33 -24.95
N GLN A 24 6.27 0.89 -25.10
CA GLN A 24 7.71 1.12 -24.96
C GLN A 24 8.16 1.00 -23.50
N MET A 25 7.33 1.43 -22.55
CA MET A 25 7.62 1.30 -21.13
C MET A 25 7.63 -0.17 -20.68
N ILE A 26 6.65 -0.95 -21.16
CA ILE A 26 6.58 -2.39 -20.91
C ILE A 26 7.83 -3.08 -21.46
N LYS A 27 8.24 -2.77 -22.70
CA LYS A 27 9.48 -3.33 -23.28
C LYS A 27 10.74 -2.94 -22.51
N LYS A 28 10.77 -1.76 -21.90
CA LYS A 28 11.89 -1.28 -21.09
C LYS A 28 11.96 -1.99 -19.73
N CYS A 29 10.82 -2.19 -19.08
CA CYS A 29 10.75 -2.65 -17.69
C CYS A 29 10.49 -4.16 -17.54
N CYS A 30 9.85 -4.78 -18.52
CA CYS A 30 9.56 -6.21 -18.51
C CYS A 30 10.59 -6.92 -19.39
N THR A 31 11.30 -7.89 -18.83
CA THR A 31 12.22 -8.74 -19.62
C THR A 31 11.44 -9.66 -20.55
N ALA A 32 12.06 -10.11 -21.65
CA ALA A 32 11.43 -11.03 -22.61
C ALA A 32 10.88 -12.31 -21.95
N GLU A 33 11.57 -12.83 -20.92
CA GLU A 33 11.13 -14.01 -20.16
C GLU A 33 9.89 -13.75 -19.28
N SER A 34 9.58 -12.49 -19.00
CA SER A 34 8.52 -12.06 -18.08
C SER A 34 7.41 -11.24 -18.73
N GLU A 35 7.51 -10.98 -20.04
CA GLU A 35 6.64 -10.04 -20.78
C GLU A 35 5.16 -10.46 -20.70
N GLU A 36 4.86 -11.73 -20.95
CA GLU A 36 3.50 -12.26 -20.87
C GLU A 36 2.90 -12.10 -19.46
N CYS A 37 3.69 -12.40 -18.41
CA CYS A 37 3.23 -12.20 -17.04
C CYS A 37 3.07 -10.72 -16.70
N CYS A 38 3.97 -9.87 -17.18
CA CYS A 38 3.91 -8.41 -17.00
C CYS A 38 2.61 -7.87 -17.58
N LEU A 39 2.29 -8.22 -18.82
CA LEU A 39 1.05 -7.84 -19.50
C LEU A 39 -0.19 -8.36 -18.77
N LYS A 40 -0.19 -9.62 -18.33
CA LYS A 40 -1.29 -10.21 -17.56
C LYS A 40 -1.54 -9.42 -16.27
N GLN A 41 -0.48 -9.10 -15.52
CA GLN A 41 -0.59 -8.35 -14.26
C GLN A 41 -1.00 -6.90 -14.49
N LEU A 42 -0.50 -6.24 -15.53
CA LEU A 42 -0.89 -4.89 -15.92
C LEU A 42 -2.39 -4.79 -16.22
N ASN A 43 -2.92 -5.76 -16.96
CA ASN A 43 -4.35 -5.89 -17.24
C ASN A 43 -5.19 -6.19 -15.99
N GLN A 44 -4.60 -6.79 -14.96
CA GLN A 44 -5.23 -7.05 -13.67
C GLN A 44 -4.97 -5.95 -12.62
N ALA A 45 -4.46 -4.78 -13.04
CA ALA A 45 -4.09 -3.67 -12.17
C ALA A 45 -3.02 -3.98 -11.10
N GLY A 46 -2.10 -4.91 -11.39
CA GLY A 46 -0.95 -5.25 -10.54
C GLY A 46 -1.30 -6.03 -9.27
N ASN A 47 -2.41 -6.77 -9.28
CA ASN A 47 -2.98 -7.40 -8.08
C ASN A 47 -2.41 -8.79 -7.72
N GLY A 48 -1.41 -9.31 -8.44
CA GLY A 48 -0.80 -10.60 -8.16
C GLY A 48 0.72 -10.54 -8.00
N ASP A 49 1.21 -11.09 -6.89
CA ASP A 49 2.63 -11.40 -6.64
C ASP A 49 3.04 -12.75 -7.29
N GLU A 50 2.28 -13.25 -8.27
CA GLU A 50 2.52 -14.57 -8.88
C GLU A 50 3.84 -14.64 -9.65
N CYS A 51 4.44 -13.49 -10.00
CA CYS A 51 5.69 -13.42 -10.75
C CYS A 51 6.72 -12.59 -10.00
N LYS A 52 7.78 -13.23 -9.48
CA LYS A 52 8.93 -12.52 -8.87
C LYS A 52 9.54 -11.49 -9.82
N ALA A 53 9.61 -11.79 -11.12
CA ALA A 53 10.09 -10.87 -12.15
C ALA A 53 9.19 -9.62 -12.28
N PHE A 54 7.89 -9.77 -12.04
CA PHE A 54 6.94 -8.65 -12.10
C PHE A 54 7.15 -7.63 -10.99
N ARG A 55 7.69 -8.04 -9.83
CA ARG A 55 7.97 -7.11 -8.73
C ARG A 55 9.01 -6.05 -9.11
N ASN A 56 10.07 -6.45 -9.82
CA ASN A 56 11.09 -5.50 -10.27
C ASN A 56 10.57 -4.67 -11.46
N ALA A 57 9.82 -5.30 -12.36
CA ALA A 57 9.18 -4.60 -13.47
C ALA A 57 8.18 -3.55 -12.98
N SER A 58 7.40 -3.82 -11.94
CA SER A 58 6.41 -2.89 -11.40
C SER A 58 7.05 -1.68 -10.73
N ILE A 59 8.20 -1.83 -10.06
CA ILE A 59 9.01 -0.70 -9.58
C ILE A 59 9.48 0.16 -10.75
N CYS A 60 10.05 -0.45 -11.79
CA CYS A 60 10.50 0.26 -12.99
C CYS A 60 9.33 1.01 -13.65
N LEU A 61 8.19 0.36 -13.87
CA LEU A 61 7.01 0.96 -14.47
C LEU A 61 6.47 2.12 -13.64
N GLU A 62 6.44 1.97 -12.32
CA GLU A 62 6.01 3.04 -11.41
C GLU A 62 6.95 4.26 -11.49
N MET A 63 8.27 4.03 -11.57
CA MET A 63 9.25 5.09 -11.77
C MET A 63 9.08 5.81 -13.12
N GLU A 64 8.81 5.08 -14.20
CA GLU A 64 8.58 5.69 -15.52
C GLU A 64 7.27 6.49 -15.58
N LEU A 65 6.21 6.03 -14.88
CA LEU A 65 4.91 6.69 -14.83
C LEU A 65 4.91 7.92 -13.93
N HIS A 66 5.54 7.84 -12.75
CA HIS A 66 5.34 8.81 -11.66
C HIS A 66 6.62 9.44 -11.13
N GLN A 67 7.80 9.07 -11.64
CA GLN A 67 9.13 9.53 -11.18
C GLN A 67 9.48 9.18 -9.72
N GLN A 68 8.65 8.37 -9.07
CA GLN A 68 8.83 7.87 -7.70
C GLN A 68 8.18 6.48 -7.60
N SER A 69 8.64 5.65 -6.65
CA SER A 69 8.09 4.30 -6.48
C SER A 69 7.75 3.98 -5.03
N LEU A 70 6.45 3.88 -4.73
CA LEU A 70 5.97 3.39 -3.44
C LEU A 70 6.30 1.90 -3.24
N LEU A 71 6.40 1.15 -4.33
CA LEU A 71 6.79 -0.27 -4.31
C LEU A 71 8.26 -0.45 -3.91
N ALA A 72 9.16 0.42 -4.37
CA ALA A 72 10.58 0.37 -4.01
C ALA A 72 10.79 0.57 -2.51
N ILE A 73 10.07 1.53 -1.91
CA ILE A 73 10.10 1.81 -0.47
C ILE A 73 9.17 0.91 0.36
N LYS A 74 8.52 -0.08 -0.27
CA LYS A 74 7.66 -1.08 0.36
C LYS A 74 6.56 -0.47 1.24
N MET A 75 5.91 0.58 0.74
CA MET A 75 4.87 1.31 1.49
C MET A 75 3.72 0.41 1.96
N GLU A 76 3.45 -0.68 1.23
CA GLU A 76 2.44 -1.67 1.61
C GLU A 76 2.71 -2.32 2.97
N LYS A 77 3.95 -2.28 3.47
CA LYS A 77 4.29 -2.70 4.83
C LYS A 77 3.57 -1.87 5.90
N CYS A 78 3.01 -0.70 5.61
CA CYS A 78 2.19 0.02 6.59
C CYS A 78 0.76 -0.55 6.70
N CYS A 79 0.31 -1.37 5.75
CA CYS A 79 -1.06 -1.87 5.67
C CYS A 79 -1.41 -2.95 6.70
N TRP A 80 -0.51 -3.34 7.60
CA TRP A 80 -0.87 -4.20 8.74
C TRP A 80 -1.48 -3.40 9.91
N LEU A 81 -1.29 -2.07 9.93
CA LEU A 81 -1.76 -1.19 11.00
C LEU A 81 -3.29 -1.03 11.06
N PRO A 82 -4.03 -0.88 9.93
CA PRO A 82 -5.48 -0.85 9.98
C PRO A 82 -6.04 -2.12 10.64
N SER A 83 -7.00 -1.98 11.55
CA SER A 83 -7.49 -3.11 12.35
C SER A 83 -8.29 -4.14 11.52
N SER A 84 -9.05 -3.69 10.52
CA SER A 84 -9.91 -4.55 9.71
C SER A 84 -9.16 -5.26 8.60
N LEU A 85 -9.30 -6.59 8.50
CA LEU A 85 -8.75 -7.39 7.39
C LEU A 85 -9.17 -6.88 6.00
N SER A 86 -10.42 -6.42 5.86
CA SER A 86 -10.91 -5.81 4.62
C SER A 86 -10.09 -4.57 4.26
N CYS A 87 -9.84 -3.72 5.26
CA CYS A 87 -9.06 -2.51 5.06
C CYS A 87 -7.58 -2.79 4.78
N ARG A 88 -6.98 -3.77 5.46
CA ARG A 88 -5.60 -4.21 5.18
C ARG A 88 -5.45 -4.66 3.72
N ARG A 89 -6.36 -5.51 3.24
CA ARG A 89 -6.37 -5.99 1.84
C ARG A 89 -6.54 -4.84 0.85
N GLN A 90 -7.49 -3.94 1.11
CA GLN A 90 -7.72 -2.77 0.26
C GLN A 90 -6.51 -1.84 0.24
N CYS A 91 -5.89 -1.58 1.40
CA CYS A 91 -4.68 -0.78 1.52
C CYS A 91 -3.54 -1.36 0.66
N VAL A 92 -3.24 -2.67 0.80
CA VAL A 92 -2.19 -3.32 0.00
C VAL A 92 -2.52 -3.20 -1.49
N LYS A 93 -3.75 -3.51 -1.87
CA LYS A 93 -4.23 -3.41 -3.24
C LYS A 93 -4.06 -2.00 -3.82
N THR A 94 -4.48 -0.99 -3.06
CA THR A 94 -4.39 0.41 -3.46
C THR A 94 -2.93 0.85 -3.58
N LEU A 95 -2.09 0.60 -2.57
CA LEU A 95 -0.70 1.03 -2.58
C LEU A 95 0.14 0.33 -3.66
N ARG A 96 -0.23 -0.89 -4.08
CA ARG A 96 0.45 -1.60 -5.18
C ARG A 96 -0.01 -1.23 -6.58
N SER A 97 -1.05 -0.41 -6.72
CA SER A 97 -1.61 -0.07 -8.02
C SER A 97 -0.79 1.00 -8.75
N ILE A 98 0.14 0.58 -9.62
CA ILE A 98 1.04 1.49 -10.33
C ILE A 98 0.33 2.48 -11.27
N TRP A 99 -0.92 2.23 -11.63
CA TRP A 99 -1.71 3.12 -12.50
C TRP A 99 -2.24 4.35 -11.78
N ILE A 100 -2.26 4.33 -10.45
CA ILE A 100 -2.76 5.42 -9.63
C ILE A 100 -1.55 6.24 -9.16
N PRO A 101 -1.58 7.58 -9.26
CA PRO A 101 -0.52 8.42 -8.72
C PRO A 101 -0.25 8.12 -7.23
N PRO A 102 1.03 8.08 -6.80
CA PRO A 102 1.45 7.78 -5.43
C PRO A 102 0.67 8.54 -4.35
N GLU A 103 0.47 9.85 -4.52
CA GLU A 103 -0.24 10.73 -3.58
C GLU A 103 -1.69 10.28 -3.41
N LEU A 104 -2.35 9.95 -4.52
CA LEU A 104 -3.74 9.50 -4.51
C LEU A 104 -3.87 8.09 -3.92
N ARG A 105 -2.88 7.21 -4.11
CA ARG A 105 -2.84 5.90 -3.44
C ARG A 105 -2.71 6.05 -1.92
N ILE A 106 -1.80 6.92 -1.46
CA ILE A 106 -1.61 7.20 -0.04
C ILE A 106 -2.89 7.77 0.56
N GLN A 107 -3.51 8.77 -0.09
CA GLN A 107 -4.79 9.33 0.35
C GLN A 107 -5.87 8.26 0.48
N LYS A 108 -6.09 7.44 -0.56
CA LYS A 108 -7.10 6.37 -0.54
C LYS A 108 -6.80 5.30 0.53
N ALA A 109 -5.53 5.00 0.78
CA ALA A 109 -5.13 4.07 1.84
C ALA A 109 -5.45 4.66 3.24
N MET A 110 -5.23 5.96 3.45
CA MET A 110 -5.57 6.66 4.70
C MET A 110 -7.09 6.78 4.93
N GLU A 111 -7.88 6.98 3.87
CA GLU A 111 -9.34 7.02 3.97
C GLU A 111 -9.92 5.70 4.49
N CYS A 112 -9.26 4.58 4.20
CA CYS A 112 -9.65 3.28 4.70
C CYS A 112 -9.43 3.16 6.23
N SER A 113 -8.30 3.66 6.74
CA SER A 113 -7.94 3.61 8.18
C SER A 113 -8.67 4.65 9.05
N THR A 114 -9.42 5.57 8.45
CA THR A 114 -10.09 6.67 9.18
C THR A 114 -11.60 6.51 9.25
N LYS A 115 -12.17 5.57 8.49
CA LYS A 115 -13.63 5.41 8.33
C LYS A 115 -14.36 4.76 9.52
N LYS A 116 -13.69 4.25 10.56
CA LYS A 116 -14.36 3.50 11.64
C LYS A 116 -14.15 3.96 13.08
N VAL A 117 -13.24 4.87 13.39
CA VAL A 117 -12.93 5.24 14.79
C VAL A 117 -13.71 6.48 15.24
N ARG A 118 -15.03 6.52 15.02
CA ARG A 118 -15.82 7.73 15.36
C ARG A 118 -17.07 7.52 16.21
N SER A 119 -17.38 6.32 16.68
CA SER A 119 -18.74 6.10 17.20
C SER A 119 -18.89 5.47 18.59
N GLN A 120 -17.87 4.92 19.23
CA GLN A 120 -18.03 4.33 20.57
C GLN A 120 -16.73 4.50 21.37
N ALA A 121 -16.84 4.82 22.66
CA ALA A 121 -15.71 4.67 23.58
C ALA A 121 -15.22 3.22 23.51
N PRO A 122 -13.90 2.96 23.47
CA PRO A 122 -13.38 1.60 23.38
C PRO A 122 -13.95 0.76 24.52
N GLN A 123 -14.55 -0.38 24.19
CA GLN A 123 -15.24 -1.23 25.17
C GLN A 123 -14.25 -1.99 26.06
N ASN A 124 -13.00 -2.11 25.62
CA ASN A 124 -11.91 -2.74 26.36
C ASN A 124 -10.54 -2.26 25.87
N CYS A 125 -9.50 -2.61 26.64
CA CYS A 125 -8.11 -2.28 26.35
C CYS A 125 -7.58 -2.78 25.01
N TYR A 126 -8.10 -3.91 24.53
CA TYR A 126 -7.73 -4.46 23.23
C TYR A 126 -8.23 -3.57 22.08
N GLN A 127 -9.48 -3.09 22.16
CA GLN A 127 -10.04 -2.17 21.17
C GLN A 127 -9.31 -0.83 21.13
N ASP A 128 -9.02 -0.24 22.30
CA ASP A 128 -8.24 1.02 22.38
C ASP A 128 -6.84 0.88 21.77
N SER A 129 -6.18 -0.26 21.99
CA SER A 129 -4.87 -0.55 21.39
C SER A 129 -4.94 -0.67 19.86
N LEU A 130 -5.98 -1.33 19.34
CA LEU A 130 -6.22 -1.43 17.90
C LEU A 130 -6.50 -0.07 17.25
N GLU A 131 -7.29 0.79 17.91
CA GLU A 131 -7.58 2.14 17.44
C GLU A 131 -6.33 3.02 17.41
N LYS A 132 -5.48 2.93 18.44
CA LYS A 132 -4.20 3.65 18.49
C LYS A 132 -3.23 3.15 17.42
N LEU A 133 -3.18 1.83 17.20
CA LEU A 133 -2.38 1.23 16.13
C LEU A 133 -2.82 1.71 14.76
N GLU A 134 -4.13 1.78 14.51
CA GLU A 134 -4.70 2.27 13.25
C GLU A 134 -4.36 3.75 13.00
N GLN A 135 -4.37 4.57 14.06
CA GLN A 135 -3.93 5.97 14.01
C GLN A 135 -2.43 6.14 13.73
N CYS A 136 -1.61 5.09 13.89
CA CYS A 136 -0.19 5.12 13.55
C CYS A 136 0.09 4.94 12.05
N PHE A 137 -0.93 4.70 11.21
CA PHE A 137 -0.74 4.51 9.77
C PHE A 137 -0.05 5.70 9.08
N PRO A 138 -0.46 6.97 9.29
CA PRO A 138 0.22 8.11 8.68
C PRO A 138 1.69 8.23 9.10
N SER A 139 2.00 7.97 10.37
CA SER A 139 3.38 7.97 10.88
C SER A 139 4.24 6.91 10.20
N CYS A 140 3.68 5.71 9.95
CA CYS A 140 4.37 4.67 9.18
C CYS A 140 4.66 5.12 7.75
N VAL A 141 3.68 5.71 7.07
CA VAL A 141 3.83 6.20 5.70
C VAL A 141 4.93 7.26 5.61
N MET A 142 4.91 8.23 6.53
CA MET A 142 5.93 9.28 6.59
C MET A 142 7.31 8.69 6.91
N PHE A 143 7.39 7.74 7.83
CA PHE A 143 8.63 7.06 8.17
C PHE A 143 9.21 6.34 6.96
N GLN A 144 8.41 5.55 6.23
CA GLN A 144 8.88 4.83 5.04
C GLN A 144 9.37 5.79 3.93
N ARG A 145 8.70 6.93 3.73
CA ARG A 145 9.18 7.96 2.79
C ARG A 145 10.56 8.50 3.15
N MET A 146 10.83 8.73 4.44
CA MET A 146 12.14 9.22 4.90
C MET A 146 13.27 8.19 4.80
N GLN A 147 12.93 6.92 4.58
CA GLN A 147 13.89 5.82 4.41
C GLN A 147 14.18 5.51 2.93
N GLU A 148 13.67 6.31 1.99
CA GLU A 148 13.98 6.17 0.57
C GLU A 148 15.51 6.21 0.36
N GLY A 149 16.06 5.18 -0.28
CA GLY A 149 17.50 5.03 -0.54
C GLY A 149 18.35 4.51 0.63
N LYS A 150 17.75 4.09 1.76
CA LYS A 150 18.47 3.51 2.90
C LYS A 150 18.19 2.01 3.07
N GLU A 151 19.12 1.31 3.73
CA GLU A 151 18.88 -0.09 4.12
C GLU A 151 17.62 -0.18 4.99
N MET A 152 16.82 -1.20 4.70
CA MET A 152 15.45 -1.41 5.20
C MET A 152 15.34 -1.18 6.71
N PHE A 153 14.55 -0.19 7.12
CA PHE A 153 14.14 -0.01 8.50
C PHE A 153 12.69 -0.48 8.66
N ASP A 154 12.46 -1.45 9.55
CA ASP A 154 11.11 -1.92 9.84
C ASP A 154 10.42 -0.96 10.82
N TYR A 155 9.25 -0.46 10.42
CA TYR A 155 8.49 0.45 11.26
C TYR A 155 7.93 -0.29 12.48
N GLN A 156 8.38 0.13 13.67
CA GLN A 156 7.90 -0.34 14.96
C GLN A 156 7.00 0.73 15.61
N PRO A 157 5.69 0.51 15.78
CA PRO A 157 4.79 1.54 16.33
C PRO A 157 5.21 2.03 17.71
N HIS A 158 5.68 1.14 18.58
CA HIS A 158 6.11 1.51 19.94
C HIS A 158 7.35 2.44 19.94
N LEU A 159 8.18 2.42 18.89
CA LEU A 159 9.32 3.33 18.74
C LEU A 159 9.00 4.57 17.92
N HIS A 160 8.13 4.47 16.92
CA HIS A 160 7.95 5.50 15.90
C HIS A 160 6.59 6.21 15.89
N CYS A 161 5.63 5.75 16.71
CA CYS A 161 4.32 6.37 16.86
C CYS A 161 4.12 6.91 18.27
N ASP A 162 3.89 8.21 18.41
CA ASP A 162 3.75 8.84 19.73
C ASP A 162 2.52 8.36 20.51
N LEU A 163 1.49 7.84 19.83
CA LEU A 163 0.31 7.23 20.46
C LEU A 163 0.63 5.89 21.13
N MET A 164 1.69 5.22 20.68
CA MET A 164 2.16 3.93 21.18
C MET A 164 3.48 4.07 21.96
N ARG A 165 4.11 5.26 21.95
CA ARG A 165 5.33 5.57 22.72
C ARG A 165 4.95 5.89 24.16
N ASN A 166 5.62 5.26 25.13
CA ASN A 166 5.34 5.40 26.57
C ASN A 166 3.94 4.94 26.99
N VAL A 167 3.60 3.71 26.60
CA VAL A 167 2.41 2.98 27.05
C VAL A 167 2.22 3.03 28.57
N ALA A 168 3.26 2.73 29.36
CA ALA A 168 3.14 2.63 30.82
C ALA A 168 2.70 3.94 31.50
N ALA A 169 2.93 5.10 30.86
CA ALA A 169 2.54 6.41 31.37
C ALA A 169 1.27 6.97 30.72
N LYS A 170 0.87 6.49 29.53
CA LYS A 170 -0.23 7.05 28.75
C LYS A 170 -1.40 6.08 28.49
N ASN A 171 -1.23 4.79 28.78
CA ASN A 171 -2.24 3.80 28.51
C ASN A 171 -2.07 2.52 29.37
N PRO A 172 -2.85 2.33 30.46
CA PRO A 172 -2.80 1.11 31.27
C PRO A 172 -3.20 -0.16 30.50
N CYS A 173 -3.66 -0.01 29.25
CA CYS A 173 -4.19 -1.07 28.40
C CYS A 173 -3.18 -1.80 27.51
N ILE A 174 -1.96 -1.27 27.27
CA ILE A 174 -1.00 -1.88 26.32
C ILE A 174 0.03 -2.82 27.03
N PHE A 175 -0.11 -3.10 28.33
CA PHE A 175 0.58 -4.23 28.98
C PHE A 175 -0.25 -4.85 30.11
N PRO A 176 -0.89 -6.00 29.92
CA PRO A 176 -0.70 -7.10 30.85
C PRO A 176 0.57 -7.84 30.42
N ASP A 177 1.39 -8.29 31.35
CA ASP A 177 2.68 -8.96 31.13
C ASP A 177 2.62 -10.29 30.30
N ASN A 178 1.55 -10.56 29.55
CA ASN A 178 1.23 -11.85 28.93
C ASN A 178 0.65 -11.76 27.50
N MET A 179 1.23 -10.98 26.59
CA MET A 179 0.95 -11.13 25.16
C MET A 179 2.20 -11.60 24.41
N ASP A 180 2.39 -12.92 24.41
CA ASP A 180 3.21 -13.60 23.41
C ASP A 180 2.50 -13.49 22.04
N PHE A 181 3.28 -13.12 21.02
CA PHE A 181 2.85 -12.82 19.65
C PHE A 181 2.19 -13.98 18.92
#